data_AF-A0A7I4YBD9-F1
#
_entry.id   AF-A0A7I4YBD9-F1
#
_cell.length_a   1.000
_cell.length_b   1.000
_cell.length_c   1.000
_cell.angle_alpha   90.00
_cell.angle_beta   90.00
_cell.angle_gamma   90.00
#
_symmetry.space_group_name_H-M   'P 1'
#
loop_
_entity.id
_entity.type
_entity.pdbx_description
1 polymer ?
#
loop_
_entity_poly.entity_id
_entity_poly.type
_entity_poly.pdbx_seq_one_letter_code
_entity_poly.pdbx_strand_id
1 'polypeptide(L)'
;MISVVAVCLLLHMVEAQYLPPAPPSYNPSPPYKPPSLPSYNPSPPSYNPSPPYKPRSPPSYNPSPPYKPPSPPSYNPSPPSYIPAPPSYNPYPPSYNPTPPPYRPTPPPYIPTFPPYIPPPPSCNPSPYSSNPCYVATNADMQSAITQCSSVCSSLSYSGKDYASTDLLRKIYKALQSLQYLSYDRTTLTMLSPAISKMKATSLSASYYCKQQPISSAAMANLGGNMVWWTSNGYNPTSQQVQNLFNTASQCLEQYC
;
A
#
# COMPACT_ATOMS: atom_id res chain seq x y z
N MET A 1 14.50 -52.64 -29.91
CA MET A 1 14.75 -51.34 -29.24
C MET A 1 15.85 -50.66 -30.05
N ILE A 2 15.62 -49.90 -31.14
CA ILE A 2 14.99 -48.55 -31.22
C ILE A 2 15.31 -47.79 -29.91
N SER A 3 16.07 -46.69 -29.86
CA SER A 3 16.00 -45.55 -30.76
C SER A 3 16.99 -44.43 -30.38
N VAL A 4 17.27 -43.56 -31.36
CA VAL A 4 17.70 -42.14 -31.26
C VAL A 4 19.08 -41.79 -30.69
N VAL A 5 20.17 -42.23 -31.33
CA VAL A 5 21.43 -41.44 -31.33
C VAL A 5 21.93 -41.16 -32.77
N ALA A 6 21.13 -41.50 -33.78
CA ALA A 6 21.54 -41.50 -35.19
C ALA A 6 20.79 -40.46 -36.04
N VAL A 7 20.62 -39.23 -35.55
CA VAL A 7 20.04 -38.11 -36.35
C VAL A 7 20.77 -36.78 -36.10
N CYS A 8 22.08 -36.79 -35.87
CA CYS A 8 22.82 -35.52 -35.65
C CYS A 8 24.20 -35.44 -36.32
N LEU A 9 24.46 -36.23 -37.36
CA LEU A 9 25.80 -36.30 -37.97
C LEU A 9 25.85 -36.29 -39.50
N LEU A 10 24.76 -35.92 -40.18
CA LEU A 10 24.73 -35.76 -41.64
C LEU A 10 23.96 -34.51 -42.07
N LEU A 11 24.51 -33.35 -41.75
CA LEU A 11 24.33 -32.14 -42.56
C LEU A 11 25.73 -31.59 -42.86
N HIS A 12 26.30 -32.22 -43.88
CA HIS A 12 27.45 -31.72 -44.60
C HIS A 12 27.14 -30.36 -45.21
N MET A 13 28.00 -29.40 -44.89
CA MET A 13 28.77 -28.64 -45.89
C MET A 13 27.99 -28.02 -47.05
N VAL A 14 27.32 -26.90 -46.80
CA VAL A 14 27.38 -25.72 -47.68
C VAL A 14 27.03 -24.51 -46.82
N GLU A 15 28.03 -23.76 -46.34
CA GLU A 15 27.85 -22.31 -46.32
C GLU A 15 29.18 -21.60 -46.46
N ALA A 16 29.17 -20.65 -47.37
CA ALA A 16 30.31 -20.01 -47.96
C ALA A 16 31.08 -19.16 -46.94
N GLN A 17 32.39 -19.10 -47.20
CA GLN A 17 33.34 -18.21 -46.57
C GLN A 17 32.87 -16.75 -46.67
N TYR A 18 32.52 -16.14 -45.55
CA TYR A 18 32.38 -14.68 -45.43
C TYR A 18 33.26 -14.21 -44.27
N LEU A 19 34.53 -13.96 -44.56
CA LEU A 19 35.43 -13.22 -43.67
C LEU A 19 35.12 -11.72 -43.83
N PRO A 20 34.78 -10.98 -42.77
CA PRO A 20 34.74 -9.52 -42.85
C PRO A 20 36.17 -8.95 -42.90
N PRO A 21 36.45 -7.90 -43.71
CA PRO A 21 37.76 -7.27 -43.74
C PRO A 21 38.03 -6.51 -42.42
N ALA A 22 39.27 -6.60 -41.94
CA ALA A 22 39.76 -5.84 -40.78
C ALA A 22 39.69 -4.32 -41.04
N PRO A 23 39.38 -3.49 -40.02
CA PRO A 23 39.31 -2.04 -40.20
C PRO A 23 40.72 -1.47 -40.46
N PRO A 24 40.87 -0.50 -41.38
CA PRO A 24 42.14 0.20 -41.56
C PRO A 24 42.43 1.09 -40.33
N SER A 25 43.56 0.84 -39.69
CA SER A 25 44.15 1.74 -38.70
C SER A 25 44.66 2.99 -39.40
N TYR A 26 43.87 4.06 -39.37
CA TYR A 26 44.33 5.40 -39.71
C TYR A 26 44.31 6.25 -38.45
N ASN A 27 45.52 6.59 -37.99
CA ASN A 27 45.82 7.55 -36.95
C ASN A 27 46.20 8.88 -37.60
N PRO A 28 45.28 9.85 -37.77
CA PRO A 28 45.65 11.22 -38.06
C PRO A 28 45.93 11.95 -36.75
N SER A 29 47.20 12.23 -36.48
CA SER A 29 47.61 13.22 -35.48
C SER A 29 46.98 14.58 -35.82
N PRO A 30 46.22 15.23 -34.92
CA PRO A 30 45.71 16.58 -35.16
C PRO A 30 46.85 17.62 -35.03
N PRO A 31 47.05 18.51 -36.03
CA PRO A 31 48.01 19.60 -35.93
C PRO A 31 47.31 20.87 -35.44
N TYR A 32 46.98 20.99 -34.15
CA TYR A 32 46.55 22.28 -33.60
C TYR A 32 47.10 22.50 -32.18
N LYS A 33 48.02 23.47 -32.09
CA LYS A 33 48.46 24.10 -30.84
C LYS A 33 47.35 25.04 -30.30
N PRO A 34 47.26 25.20 -28.97
CA PRO A 34 46.07 25.69 -28.29
C PRO A 34 45.99 27.23 -28.25
N PRO A 35 44.78 27.83 -28.26
CA PRO A 35 44.58 29.13 -27.67
C PRO A 35 44.52 29.02 -26.14
N SER A 36 45.38 29.75 -25.46
CA SER A 36 45.45 29.87 -24.01
C SER A 36 44.12 30.34 -23.42
N LEU A 37 43.52 29.54 -22.54
CA LEU A 37 42.42 30.00 -21.68
C LEU A 37 42.97 31.03 -20.68
N PRO A 38 42.32 32.18 -20.46
CA PRO A 38 42.66 33.05 -19.34
C PRO A 38 42.37 32.30 -18.03
N SER A 39 43.41 32.11 -17.22
CA SER A 39 43.32 31.58 -15.86
C SER A 39 42.64 32.61 -14.97
N TYR A 40 41.33 32.49 -14.78
CA TYR A 40 40.66 33.17 -13.68
C TYR A 40 40.78 32.27 -12.45
N ASN A 41 41.79 32.56 -11.63
CA ASN A 41 41.98 31.96 -10.31
C ASN A 41 41.36 32.92 -9.28
N PRO A 42 40.13 32.72 -8.79
CA PRO A 42 39.67 33.45 -7.62
C PRO A 42 40.46 32.95 -6.40
N SER A 43 41.29 33.82 -5.82
CA SER A 43 41.91 33.59 -4.52
C SER A 43 40.84 33.22 -3.49
N PRO A 44 40.99 32.13 -2.72
CA PRO A 44 40.11 31.87 -1.60
C PRO A 44 40.30 32.98 -0.55
N PRO A 45 39.21 33.56 0.01
CA PRO A 45 39.35 34.43 1.16
C PRO A 45 39.92 33.64 2.34
N SER A 46 41.08 34.09 2.82
CA SER A 46 41.73 33.62 4.03
C SER A 46 40.89 34.04 5.24
N TYR A 47 40.17 33.10 5.85
CA TYR A 47 39.71 33.22 7.22
C TYR A 47 40.32 32.08 8.02
N ASN A 48 41.37 32.42 8.77
CA ASN A 48 42.10 31.57 9.69
C ASN A 48 41.61 31.85 11.11
N PRO A 49 40.85 30.96 11.76
CA PRO A 49 40.84 30.87 13.20
C PRO A 49 41.85 29.82 13.66
N SER A 50 42.90 30.24 14.36
CA SER A 50 43.83 29.35 15.06
C SER A 50 43.11 28.52 16.15
N PRO A 51 43.53 27.27 16.41
CA PRO A 51 42.94 26.41 17.43
C PRO A 51 43.56 26.69 18.81
N PRO A 52 42.79 26.57 19.89
CA PRO A 52 43.16 25.56 20.91
C PRO A 52 41.88 24.95 21.55
N TYR A 53 41.78 23.64 21.82
CA TYR A 53 42.31 23.02 23.04
C TYR A 53 42.12 21.49 22.98
N LYS A 54 43.16 20.80 23.46
CA LYS A 54 43.37 19.38 23.83
C LYS A 54 42.14 18.45 23.96
N PRO A 55 42.22 17.19 23.46
CA PRO A 55 41.32 16.13 23.88
C PRO A 55 41.68 15.69 25.31
N ARG A 56 40.73 15.78 26.24
CA ARG A 56 40.82 15.10 27.53
C ARG A 56 40.48 13.62 27.28
N SER A 57 41.30 12.74 27.83
CA SER A 57 41.20 11.28 27.77
C SER A 57 39.76 10.75 27.98
N PRO A 58 39.37 9.64 27.33
CA PRO A 58 38.11 8.99 27.65
C PRO A 58 38.17 8.42 29.08
N PRO A 59 37.16 8.65 29.94
CA PRO A 59 37.04 7.89 31.16
C PRO A 59 36.64 6.45 30.82
N SER A 60 37.45 5.50 31.27
CA SER A 60 37.07 4.10 31.40
C SER A 60 36.04 4.00 32.52
N TYR A 61 34.75 3.97 32.18
CA TYR A 61 33.70 3.51 33.09
C TYR A 61 32.68 2.72 32.29
N ASN A 62 32.66 1.42 32.54
CA ASN A 62 31.62 0.48 32.10
C ASN A 62 30.44 0.61 33.08
N PRO A 63 29.28 1.16 32.70
CA PRO A 63 28.11 1.10 33.55
C PRO A 63 27.42 -0.26 33.36
N SER A 64 27.34 -1.03 34.44
CA SER A 64 26.45 -2.19 34.52
C SER A 64 25.00 -1.80 34.16
N PRO A 65 24.25 -2.64 33.44
CA PRO A 65 22.87 -2.32 33.08
C PRO A 65 21.99 -2.21 34.35
N PRO A 66 21.19 -1.14 34.51
CA PRO A 66 20.27 -1.07 35.63
C PRO A 66 19.08 -2.00 35.36
N TYR A 67 19.16 -3.21 35.92
CA TYR A 67 17.98 -4.03 36.19
C TYR A 67 17.18 -3.38 37.33
N LYS A 68 16.16 -2.56 36.99
CA LYS A 68 14.94 -2.43 37.80
C LYS A 68 13.76 -2.08 36.89
N PRO A 69 12.73 -2.94 36.77
CA PRO A 69 11.46 -2.54 36.17
C PRO A 69 10.80 -1.49 37.07
N PRO A 70 10.22 -0.41 36.52
CA PRO A 70 9.46 0.55 37.31
C PRO A 70 8.22 -0.15 37.89
N SER A 71 7.95 0.08 39.18
CA SER A 71 6.71 -0.35 39.82
C SER A 71 5.52 0.38 39.17
N PRO A 72 4.36 -0.29 38.98
CA PRO A 72 3.18 0.36 38.45
C PRO A 72 2.74 1.51 39.37
N PRO A 73 2.28 2.65 38.82
CA PRO A 73 1.77 3.74 39.63
C PRO A 73 0.53 3.29 40.41
N SER A 74 0.60 3.36 41.74
CA SER A 74 -0.55 3.15 42.64
C SER A 74 -1.33 4.45 42.78
N TYR A 75 -2.03 4.86 41.71
CA TYR A 75 -3.02 5.91 41.80
C TYR A 75 -4.31 5.41 41.15
N ASN A 76 -5.20 4.89 42.00
CA ASN A 76 -6.60 4.69 41.67
C ASN A 76 -7.35 5.96 42.09
N PRO A 77 -7.66 6.91 41.18
CA PRO A 77 -8.42 8.09 41.56
C PRO A 77 -9.80 7.66 42.05
N SER A 78 -10.17 8.07 43.26
CA SER A 78 -11.53 7.90 43.74
C SER A 78 -12.51 8.67 42.85
N PRO A 79 -13.70 8.13 42.56
CA PRO A 79 -14.70 8.84 41.76
C PRO A 79 -15.07 10.17 42.45
N PRO A 80 -15.29 11.25 41.69
CA PRO A 80 -15.65 12.55 42.24
C PRO A 80 -16.95 12.44 43.04
N SER A 81 -16.95 12.93 44.27
CA SER A 81 -18.10 12.88 45.21
C SER A 81 -19.19 13.93 44.91
N TYR A 82 -19.18 14.55 43.74
CA TYR A 82 -20.11 15.62 43.40
C TYR A 82 -20.98 15.24 42.20
N ILE A 83 -22.20 14.79 42.50
CA ILE A 83 -23.29 14.68 41.53
C ILE A 83 -24.02 16.03 41.56
N PRO A 84 -23.89 16.87 40.53
CA PRO A 84 -24.66 18.12 40.47
C PRO A 84 -26.16 17.81 40.44
N ALA A 85 -26.94 18.57 41.19
CA ALA A 85 -28.40 18.49 41.18
C ALA A 85 -28.95 18.85 39.78
N PRO A 86 -30.04 18.19 39.32
CA PRO A 86 -30.66 18.54 38.06
C PRO A 86 -31.19 19.99 38.09
N PRO A 87 -31.12 20.74 36.98
CA PRO A 87 -31.62 22.10 36.92
C PRO A 87 -33.13 22.16 37.21
N SER A 88 -33.52 23.09 38.09
CA SER A 88 -34.92 23.26 38.56
C SER A 88 -35.78 24.16 37.64
N TYR A 89 -35.41 24.30 36.36
CA TYR A 89 -36.19 25.11 35.42
C TYR A 89 -36.96 24.21 34.47
N ASN A 90 -38.26 24.05 34.78
CA ASN A 90 -39.25 23.52 33.86
C ASN A 90 -39.80 24.72 33.04
N PRO A 91 -39.38 24.93 31.79
CA PRO A 91 -39.90 26.03 31.00
C PRO A 91 -41.41 25.84 30.78
N TYR A 92 -42.18 26.90 31.01
CA TYR A 92 -43.61 26.95 30.66
C TYR A 92 -43.78 26.60 29.16
N PRO A 93 -44.76 25.75 28.79
CA PRO A 93 -45.03 25.46 27.39
C PRO A 93 -45.45 26.75 26.66
N PRO A 94 -44.99 26.97 25.40
CA PRO A 94 -45.41 28.14 24.63
C PRO A 94 -46.92 28.15 24.41
N SER A 95 -47.55 29.31 24.60
CA SER A 95 -49.01 29.50 24.51
C SER A 95 -49.54 29.65 23.07
N TYR A 96 -48.72 29.30 22.06
CA TYR A 96 -49.13 29.31 20.66
C TYR A 96 -49.28 27.88 20.17
N ASN A 97 -50.53 27.45 20.06
CA ASN A 97 -50.91 26.22 19.37
C ASN A 97 -51.10 26.57 17.89
N PRO A 98 -50.14 26.31 16.99
CA PRO A 98 -50.34 26.56 15.57
C PRO A 98 -51.49 25.70 15.05
N THR A 99 -52.42 26.33 14.32
CA THR A 99 -53.50 25.64 13.62
C THR A 99 -52.89 24.56 12.71
N PRO A 100 -53.32 23.29 12.79
CA PRO A 100 -52.78 22.23 11.95
C PRO A 100 -53.03 22.55 10.46
N PRO A 101 -52.09 22.27 9.55
CA PRO A 101 -52.34 22.40 8.13
C PRO A 101 -53.50 21.47 7.70
N PRO A 102 -54.37 21.90 6.76
CA PRO A 102 -55.57 21.14 6.35
C PRO A 102 -55.26 19.86 5.56
N TYR A 103 -54.00 19.56 5.30
CA TYR A 103 -53.58 18.34 4.62
C TYR A 103 -52.77 17.47 5.56
N ARG A 104 -53.45 16.48 6.15
CA ARG A 104 -52.81 15.33 6.79
C ARG A 104 -52.40 14.39 5.66
N PRO A 105 -51.10 14.25 5.32
CA PRO A 105 -50.69 13.24 4.36
C PRO A 105 -51.14 11.89 4.91
N THR A 106 -51.79 11.08 4.09
CA THR A 106 -52.02 9.68 4.40
C THR A 106 -50.67 9.06 4.76
N PRO A 107 -50.50 8.44 5.94
CA PRO A 107 -49.24 7.79 6.28
C PRO A 107 -48.91 6.77 5.18
N PRO A 108 -47.67 6.74 4.66
CA PRO A 108 -47.29 5.73 3.69
C PRO A 108 -47.53 4.36 4.32
N PRO A 109 -48.24 3.42 3.66
CA PRO A 109 -48.37 2.08 4.18
C PRO A 109 -47.07 1.34 3.90
N TYR A 110 -45.97 1.66 4.59
CA TYR A 110 -44.78 0.81 4.70
C TYR A 110 -43.88 1.38 5.80
N ILE A 111 -44.01 0.82 7.00
CA ILE A 111 -42.87 0.72 7.92
C ILE A 111 -41.98 -0.33 7.26
N PRO A 112 -40.77 -0.02 6.77
CA PRO A 112 -39.82 -1.07 6.50
C PRO A 112 -39.45 -1.66 7.87
N THR A 113 -40.16 -2.72 8.26
CA THR A 113 -39.55 -3.75 9.09
C THR A 113 -38.17 -4.00 8.51
N PHE A 114 -37.13 -3.79 9.33
CA PHE A 114 -35.73 -4.13 9.02
C PHE A 114 -35.68 -5.27 8.00
N PRO A 115 -34.97 -5.15 6.86
CA PRO A 115 -34.84 -6.32 6.01
C PRO A 115 -34.18 -7.42 6.85
N PRO A 116 -34.84 -8.55 7.15
CA PRO A 116 -34.14 -9.70 7.71
C PRO A 116 -33.55 -10.50 6.55
N TYR A 117 -33.16 -9.83 5.47
CA TYR A 117 -32.50 -10.46 4.33
C TYR A 117 -31.07 -9.95 4.27
N ILE A 118 -30.28 -10.44 5.25
CA ILE A 118 -28.88 -10.75 4.96
C ILE A 118 -28.98 -11.84 3.89
N PRO A 119 -28.62 -11.58 2.61
CA PRO A 119 -28.56 -12.66 1.64
C PRO A 119 -27.66 -13.74 2.25
N PRO A 120 -28.07 -15.03 2.22
CA PRO A 120 -27.16 -16.08 2.65
C PRO A 120 -25.83 -15.88 1.90
N PRO A 121 -24.67 -16.04 2.58
CA PRO A 121 -23.40 -16.02 1.89
C PRO A 121 -23.52 -16.98 0.69
N PRO A 122 -22.97 -16.62 -0.49
CA PRO A 122 -23.19 -17.37 -1.72
C PRO A 122 -23.15 -18.87 -1.42
N SER A 123 -24.30 -19.53 -1.60
CA SER A 123 -24.49 -20.92 -1.19
C SER A 123 -23.50 -21.77 -1.95
N CYS A 124 -22.42 -22.12 -1.25
CA CYS A 124 -21.34 -22.85 -1.84
C CYS A 124 -21.75 -24.32 -1.82
N ASN A 125 -22.42 -24.76 -2.88
CA ASN A 125 -22.82 -26.15 -3.06
C ASN A 125 -21.63 -26.93 -3.65
N PRO A 126 -20.96 -27.81 -2.90
CA PRO A 126 -19.83 -28.57 -3.42
C PRO A 126 -20.36 -29.64 -4.37
N SER A 127 -20.32 -29.37 -5.68
CA SER A 127 -20.50 -30.41 -6.69
C SER A 127 -19.19 -31.20 -6.83
N PRO A 128 -19.20 -32.54 -6.82
CA PRO A 128 -17.99 -33.37 -6.70
C PRO A 128 -17.06 -33.39 -7.93
N TYR A 129 -17.32 -32.55 -8.94
CA TYR A 129 -16.58 -32.57 -10.22
C TYR A 129 -16.01 -31.22 -10.66
N SER A 130 -15.89 -30.21 -9.78
CA SER A 130 -15.24 -28.93 -10.11
C SER A 130 -13.96 -28.70 -9.30
N SER A 131 -12.87 -28.35 -9.97
CA SER A 131 -11.52 -28.25 -9.41
C SER A 131 -11.24 -27.00 -8.57
N ASN A 132 -12.26 -26.26 -8.12
CA ASN A 132 -12.13 -25.43 -6.90
C ASN A 132 -13.50 -25.00 -6.34
N PRO A 133 -14.12 -25.78 -5.44
CA PRO A 133 -15.29 -25.33 -4.72
C PRO A 133 -14.83 -24.52 -3.49
N CYS A 134 -15.29 -23.28 -3.36
CA CYS A 134 -15.48 -22.65 -2.03
C CYS A 134 -14.22 -22.27 -1.22
N TYR A 135 -13.23 -21.61 -1.83
CA TYR A 135 -12.14 -21.01 -1.05
C TYR A 135 -12.65 -19.84 -0.19
N VAL A 136 -12.65 -20.03 1.13
CA VAL A 136 -12.82 -18.95 2.11
C VAL A 136 -11.44 -18.64 2.69
N ALA A 137 -10.98 -17.41 2.49
CA ALA A 137 -9.71 -16.93 3.00
C ALA A 137 -9.70 -16.96 4.53
N THR A 138 -8.60 -17.42 5.11
CA THR A 138 -8.36 -17.32 6.55
C THR A 138 -7.70 -15.97 6.90
N ASN A 139 -7.62 -15.64 8.19
CA ASN A 139 -6.82 -14.50 8.64
C ASN A 139 -5.35 -14.63 8.21
N ALA A 140 -4.81 -15.86 8.17
CA ALA A 140 -3.45 -16.10 7.69
C ALA A 140 -3.30 -15.79 6.18
N ASP A 141 -4.29 -16.18 5.37
CA ASP A 141 -4.33 -15.86 3.95
C ASP A 141 -4.42 -14.35 3.69
N MET A 142 -5.27 -13.66 4.46
CA MET A 142 -5.40 -12.20 4.39
C MET A 142 -4.07 -11.52 4.74
N GLN A 143 -3.43 -11.90 5.84
CA GLN A 143 -2.15 -11.31 6.25
C GLN A 143 -1.02 -11.62 5.25
N SER A 144 -1.02 -12.82 4.66
CA SER A 144 -0.10 -13.19 3.57
C SER A 144 -0.32 -12.33 2.33
N ALA A 145 -1.58 -12.13 1.91
CA ALA A 145 -1.92 -11.30 0.76
C ALA A 145 -1.57 -9.83 0.98
N ILE A 146 -1.84 -9.28 2.18
CA ILE A 146 -1.44 -7.91 2.56
C ILE A 146 0.08 -7.77 2.50
N THR A 147 0.82 -8.71 3.08
CA THR A 147 2.29 -8.67 3.11
C THR A 147 2.88 -8.70 1.70
N GLN A 148 2.38 -9.59 0.85
CA GLN A 148 2.83 -9.69 -0.53
C GLN A 148 2.50 -8.43 -1.33
N CYS A 149 1.24 -7.97 -1.28
CA CYS A 149 0.80 -6.80 -2.04
C CYS A 149 1.52 -5.53 -1.58
N SER A 150 1.64 -5.31 -0.28
CA SER A 150 2.37 -4.15 0.26
C SER A 150 3.84 -4.14 -0.15
N SER A 151 4.51 -5.31 -0.19
CA SER A 151 5.90 -5.42 -0.66
C SER A 151 6.05 -5.08 -2.14
N VAL A 152 5.16 -5.60 -3.00
CA VAL A 152 5.15 -5.29 -4.44
C VAL A 152 4.89 -3.81 -4.67
N CYS A 153 3.84 -3.25 -4.05
CA CYS A 153 3.51 -1.83 -4.16
C CYS A 153 4.64 -0.93 -3.65
N SER A 154 5.29 -1.28 -2.53
CA SER A 154 6.46 -0.56 -2.02
C SER A 154 7.59 -0.56 -3.05
N SER A 155 7.97 -1.74 -3.56
CA SER A 155 9.06 -1.89 -4.54
C SER A 155 8.80 -1.10 -5.83
N LEU A 156 7.56 -1.16 -6.34
CA LEU A 156 7.13 -0.41 -7.51
C LEU A 156 7.09 1.10 -7.26
N SER A 157 6.75 1.54 -6.05
CA SER A 157 6.73 2.97 -5.69
C SER A 157 8.12 3.62 -5.66
N TYR A 158 9.20 2.83 -5.46
CA TYR A 158 10.58 3.32 -5.48
C TYR A 158 11.26 3.18 -6.84
N SER A 159 10.80 2.27 -7.69
CA SER A 159 11.40 2.00 -9.01
C SER A 159 10.64 2.61 -10.19
N GLY A 160 9.41 3.06 -9.96
CA GLY A 160 8.53 3.59 -11.01
C GLY A 160 8.95 4.94 -11.59
N LYS A 161 8.55 5.18 -12.84
CA LYS A 161 8.89 6.41 -13.60
C LYS A 161 7.82 7.51 -13.50
N ASP A 162 6.56 7.14 -13.29
CA ASP A 162 5.45 8.08 -13.17
C ASP A 162 5.20 8.46 -11.71
N TYR A 163 5.28 9.75 -11.40
CA TYR A 163 5.14 10.25 -10.03
C TYR A 163 3.73 10.00 -9.48
N ALA A 164 2.68 10.21 -10.27
CA ALA A 164 1.30 10.08 -9.80
C ALA A 164 0.98 8.63 -9.44
N SER A 165 1.33 7.69 -10.31
CA SER A 165 1.13 6.26 -10.09
C SER A 165 1.97 5.74 -8.91
N THR A 166 3.24 6.16 -8.82
CA THR A 166 4.11 5.76 -7.69
C THR A 166 3.66 6.35 -6.36
N ASP A 167 3.11 7.56 -6.34
CA ASP A 167 2.52 8.15 -5.13
C ASP A 167 1.24 7.41 -4.69
N LEU A 168 0.39 7.00 -5.64
CA LEU A 168 -0.77 6.17 -5.35
C LEU A 168 -0.34 4.81 -4.77
N LEU A 169 0.64 4.14 -5.38
CA LEU A 169 1.21 2.89 -4.86
C LEU A 169 1.77 3.08 -3.44
N ARG A 170 2.39 4.23 -3.17
CA ARG A 170 2.89 4.60 -1.84
C ARG A 170 1.78 4.70 -0.80
N LYS A 171 0.67 5.35 -1.17
CA LYS A 171 -0.52 5.46 -0.30
C LYS A 171 -1.14 4.09 -0.05
N ILE A 172 -1.25 3.25 -1.08
CA ILE A 172 -1.82 1.90 -0.99
C ILE A 172 -0.99 1.02 -0.05
N TYR A 173 0.33 0.92 -0.22
CA TYR A 173 1.11 0.03 0.64
C TYR A 173 1.08 0.48 2.11
N LYS A 174 1.07 1.79 2.39
CA LYS A 174 0.94 2.30 3.77
C LYS A 174 -0.41 1.96 4.38
N ALA A 175 -1.48 2.07 3.61
CA ALA A 175 -2.81 1.66 4.05
C ALA A 175 -2.88 0.15 4.31
N LEU A 176 -2.30 -0.67 3.43
CA LEU A 176 -2.19 -2.12 3.64
C LEU A 176 -1.37 -2.45 4.90
N GLN A 177 -0.28 -1.73 5.16
CA GLN A 177 0.50 -1.89 6.39
C GLN A 177 -0.32 -1.57 7.66
N SER A 178 -1.22 -0.59 7.61
CA SER A 178 -2.11 -0.29 8.74
C SER A 178 -3.09 -1.42 9.10
N LEU A 179 -3.31 -2.36 8.17
CA LEU A 179 -4.12 -3.56 8.38
C LEU A 179 -3.33 -4.76 8.89
N GLN A 180 -2.01 -4.64 9.04
CA GLN A 180 -1.20 -5.73 9.57
C GLN A 180 -1.67 -6.09 10.97
N TYR A 181 -1.68 -7.40 11.26
CA TYR A 181 -2.10 -7.98 12.54
C TYR A 181 -3.59 -7.89 12.86
N LEU A 182 -4.43 -7.27 12.02
CA LEU A 182 -5.88 -7.34 12.18
C LEU A 182 -6.41 -8.74 11.87
N SER A 183 -7.41 -9.15 12.64
CA SER A 183 -8.14 -10.40 12.43
C SER A 183 -9.64 -10.13 12.35
N TYR A 184 -10.32 -10.94 11.56
CA TYR A 184 -11.75 -10.86 11.31
C TYR A 184 -12.42 -12.20 11.60
N ASP A 185 -13.73 -12.15 11.85
CA ASP A 185 -14.56 -13.33 12.01
C ASP A 185 -14.79 -14.04 10.67
N ARG A 186 -15.32 -15.27 10.73
CA ARG A 186 -15.51 -16.09 9.53
C ARG A 186 -16.50 -15.46 8.53
N THR A 187 -17.51 -14.74 9.04
CA THR A 187 -18.51 -14.06 8.20
C THR A 187 -17.86 -12.94 7.38
N THR A 188 -17.08 -12.08 8.03
CA THR A 188 -16.37 -11.01 7.35
C THR A 188 -15.32 -11.56 6.39
N LEU A 189 -14.58 -12.59 6.80
CA LEU A 189 -13.61 -13.24 5.91
C LEU A 189 -14.27 -13.85 4.66
N THR A 190 -15.46 -14.41 4.79
CA THR A 190 -16.23 -14.91 3.63
C THR A 190 -16.54 -13.78 2.64
N MET A 191 -16.94 -12.60 3.15
CA MET A 191 -17.19 -11.40 2.34
C MET A 191 -15.91 -10.84 1.69
N LEU A 192 -14.79 -10.88 2.40
CA LEU A 192 -13.50 -10.37 1.92
C LEU A 192 -12.77 -11.34 0.99
N SER A 193 -13.12 -12.64 1.02
CA SER A 193 -12.41 -13.71 0.29
C SER A 193 -12.19 -13.41 -1.20
N PRO A 194 -13.17 -12.91 -1.97
CA PRO A 194 -12.95 -12.59 -3.38
C PRO A 194 -11.89 -11.50 -3.58
N ALA A 195 -11.91 -10.46 -2.75
CA ALA A 195 -10.97 -9.35 -2.82
C ALA A 195 -9.56 -9.78 -2.37
N ILE A 196 -9.46 -10.62 -1.33
CA ILE A 196 -8.18 -11.19 -0.86
C ILE A 196 -7.54 -12.05 -1.95
N SER A 197 -8.32 -12.97 -2.55
CA SER A 197 -7.84 -13.85 -3.62
C SER A 197 -7.40 -13.07 -4.84
N LYS A 198 -8.19 -12.06 -5.25
CA LYS A 198 -7.85 -11.19 -6.38
C LYS A 198 -6.54 -10.44 -6.10
N MET A 199 -6.44 -9.77 -4.94
CA MET A 199 -5.25 -9.00 -4.56
C MET A 199 -3.99 -9.87 -4.54
N LYS A 200 -4.07 -11.09 -4.02
CA LYS A 200 -2.97 -12.05 -4.01
C LYS A 200 -2.54 -12.43 -5.43
N ALA A 201 -3.49 -12.80 -6.29
CA ALA A 201 -3.21 -13.19 -7.68
C ALA A 201 -2.60 -12.03 -8.49
N THR A 202 -3.16 -10.83 -8.36
CA THR A 202 -2.64 -9.64 -9.06
C THR A 202 -1.24 -9.28 -8.56
N SER A 203 -1.00 -9.34 -7.25
CA SER A 203 0.32 -9.06 -6.67
C SER A 203 1.40 -10.03 -7.17
N LEU A 204 1.04 -11.32 -7.27
CA LEU A 204 1.91 -12.33 -7.88
C LEU A 204 2.22 -11.98 -9.34
N SER A 205 1.20 -11.69 -10.16
CA SER A 205 1.39 -11.33 -11.56
C SER A 205 2.30 -10.09 -11.72
N ALA A 206 2.03 -9.04 -10.94
CA ALA A 206 2.81 -7.81 -10.94
C ALA A 206 4.27 -8.04 -10.54
N SER A 207 4.57 -9.02 -9.69
CA SER A 207 5.95 -9.33 -9.30
C SER A 207 6.80 -9.91 -10.45
N TYR A 208 6.18 -10.53 -11.47
CA TYR A 208 6.89 -11.18 -12.57
C TYR A 208 6.80 -10.41 -13.89
N TYR A 209 5.70 -9.72 -14.17
CA TYR A 209 5.37 -9.26 -15.53
C TYR A 209 5.12 -7.74 -15.68
N CYS A 210 5.41 -6.93 -14.66
CA CYS A 210 5.07 -5.49 -14.65
C CYS A 210 5.84 -4.65 -15.70
N LYS A 211 5.09 -3.89 -16.50
CA LYS A 211 5.52 -2.95 -17.54
C LYS A 211 5.59 -1.50 -17.06
N GLN A 212 5.07 -1.20 -15.86
CA GLN A 212 5.09 0.14 -15.22
C GLN A 212 4.47 1.24 -16.11
N GLN A 213 3.27 0.99 -16.61
CA GLN A 213 2.51 1.94 -17.43
C GLN A 213 1.86 3.02 -16.54
N PRO A 214 1.87 4.30 -16.96
CA PRO A 214 1.17 5.35 -16.24
C PRO A 214 -0.33 5.07 -16.13
N ILE A 215 -0.89 5.20 -14.93
CA ILE A 215 -2.34 5.05 -14.72
C ILE A 215 -3.06 6.26 -15.32
N SER A 216 -4.14 6.02 -16.07
CA SER A 216 -4.93 7.11 -16.67
C SER A 216 -5.45 8.10 -15.64
N SER A 217 -5.56 9.39 -16.02
CA SER A 217 -6.01 10.45 -15.09
C SER A 217 -7.40 10.18 -14.49
N ALA A 218 -8.31 9.58 -15.27
CA ALA A 218 -9.63 9.19 -14.80
C ALA A 218 -9.57 8.05 -13.75
N ALA A 219 -8.73 7.03 -13.99
CA ALA A 219 -8.51 5.96 -13.02
C ALA A 219 -7.81 6.48 -11.76
N MET A 220 -6.83 7.37 -11.91
CA MET A 220 -6.15 8.02 -10.79
C MET A 220 -7.11 8.80 -9.87
N ALA A 221 -8.09 9.50 -10.44
CA ALA A 221 -9.10 10.21 -9.64
C ALA A 221 -9.96 9.25 -8.81
N ASN A 222 -10.43 8.16 -9.43
CA ASN A 222 -11.25 7.16 -8.75
C ASN A 222 -10.47 6.40 -7.67
N LEU A 223 -9.29 5.88 -8.02
CA LEU A 223 -8.44 5.12 -7.09
C LEU A 223 -7.90 6.02 -5.97
N GLY A 224 -7.51 7.26 -6.30
CA GLY A 224 -7.07 8.26 -5.33
C GLY A 224 -8.18 8.64 -4.35
N GLY A 225 -9.42 8.78 -4.83
CA GLY A 225 -10.61 9.04 -4.01
C GLY A 225 -10.84 7.96 -2.95
N ASN A 226 -10.66 6.68 -3.31
CA ASN A 226 -10.76 5.55 -2.38
C ASN A 226 -9.70 5.59 -1.26
N MET A 227 -8.59 6.30 -1.48
CA MET A 227 -7.48 6.39 -0.53
C MET A 227 -7.59 7.55 0.46
N VAL A 228 -8.51 8.50 0.26
CA VAL A 228 -8.63 9.73 1.08
C VAL A 228 -8.80 9.42 2.57
N TRP A 229 -9.62 8.43 2.91
CA TRP A 229 -9.84 8.03 4.31
C TRP A 229 -8.55 7.48 4.95
N TRP A 230 -7.81 6.65 4.21
CA TRP A 230 -6.57 6.02 4.68
C TRP A 230 -5.43 7.03 4.88
N THR A 231 -5.41 8.13 4.12
CA THR A 231 -4.40 9.17 4.28
C THR A 231 -4.72 10.18 5.39
N SER A 232 -5.94 10.14 5.95
CA SER A 232 -6.44 11.14 6.91
C SER A 232 -6.45 10.64 8.37
N ASN A 233 -5.55 9.71 8.72
CA ASN A 233 -5.49 9.04 10.03
C ASN A 233 -6.76 8.24 10.36
N GLY A 234 -7.32 7.52 9.39
CA GLY A 234 -8.39 6.57 9.66
C GLY A 234 -7.94 5.46 10.63
N TYR A 235 -8.60 5.36 11.78
CA TYR A 235 -8.40 4.29 12.76
C TYR A 235 -9.58 3.32 12.72
N ASN A 236 -9.33 2.02 12.96
CA ASN A 236 -10.34 0.96 13.02
C ASN A 236 -11.27 0.90 11.78
N PRO A 237 -10.74 0.49 10.61
CA PRO A 237 -11.51 0.43 9.38
C PRO A 237 -12.66 -0.58 9.48
N THR A 238 -13.78 -0.24 8.86
CA THR A 238 -14.90 -1.17 8.61
C THR A 238 -14.51 -2.23 7.59
N SER A 239 -15.20 -3.38 7.60
CA SER A 239 -15.00 -4.44 6.61
C SER A 239 -15.17 -3.95 5.17
N GLN A 240 -16.10 -3.03 4.93
CA GLN A 240 -16.30 -2.42 3.61
C GLN A 240 -15.11 -1.55 3.17
N GLN A 241 -14.53 -0.79 4.09
CA GLN A 241 -13.32 0.00 3.80
C GLN A 241 -12.12 -0.90 3.48
N VAL A 242 -11.97 -2.00 4.21
CA VAL A 242 -10.94 -3.01 3.91
C VAL A 242 -11.15 -3.64 2.54
N GLN A 243 -12.39 -4.03 2.22
CA GLN A 243 -12.72 -4.57 0.89
C GLN A 243 -12.40 -3.57 -0.22
N ASN A 244 -12.77 -2.30 -0.03
CA ASN A 244 -12.49 -1.23 -0.99
C ASN A 244 -10.98 -1.04 -1.19
N LEU A 245 -10.20 -1.09 -0.11
CA LEU A 245 -8.73 -1.01 -0.19
C LEU A 245 -8.14 -2.18 -1.00
N PHE A 246 -8.57 -3.42 -0.74
CA PHE A 246 -8.08 -4.59 -1.47
C PHE A 246 -8.41 -4.54 -2.96
N ASN A 247 -9.63 -4.09 -3.29
CA ASN A 247 -10.03 -3.87 -4.68
C ASN A 247 -9.22 -2.75 -5.32
N THR A 248 -9.01 -1.64 -4.61
CA THR A 248 -8.20 -0.50 -5.08
C THR A 248 -6.75 -0.92 -5.33
N ALA A 249 -6.15 -1.71 -4.44
CA ALA A 249 -4.80 -2.25 -4.62
C ALA A 249 -4.70 -3.16 -5.85
N SER A 250 -5.67 -4.07 -6.02
CA SER A 250 -5.72 -4.96 -7.18
C SER A 250 -5.86 -4.17 -8.49
N GLN A 251 -6.79 -3.22 -8.55
CA GLN A 251 -7.01 -2.39 -9.74
C GLN A 251 -5.82 -1.50 -10.07
N CYS A 252 -5.18 -0.92 -9.04
CA CYS A 252 -3.97 -0.13 -9.23
C CYS A 252 -2.85 -0.95 -9.87
N LEU A 253 -2.60 -2.16 -9.38
CA LEU A 253 -1.61 -3.07 -9.96
C LEU A 253 -1.99 -3.55 -11.36
N GLU A 254 -3.27 -3.84 -11.63
CA GLU A 254 -3.75 -4.23 -12.96
C GLU A 254 -3.56 -3.14 -14.01
N GLN A 255 -3.72 -1.87 -13.63
CA GLN A 255 -3.54 -0.73 -14.55
C GLN A 255 -2.07 -0.35 -14.72
N TYR A 256 -1.27 -0.54 -13.67
CA TYR A 256 0.13 -0.13 -13.67
C TYR A 256 1.08 -1.17 -14.29
N CYS A 257 0.74 -2.46 -14.31
CA CYS A 257 1.67 -3.55 -14.66
C CYS A 257 1.48 -4.24 -16.03
#